data_AF-A0A1F2QMS1-F1
#
_entry.id   AF-A0A1F2QMS1-F1
#
_cell.length_a   1.000
_cell.length_b   1.000
_cell.length_c   1.000
_cell.angle_alpha   90.00
_cell.angle_beta   90.00
_cell.angle_gamma   90.00
#
_symmetry.space_group_name_H-M   'P 1'
#
loop_
_entity.id
_entity.type
_entity.pdbx_description
1 polymer ?
#
loop_
_entity_poly.entity_id
_entity_poly.type
_entity_poly.pdbx_seq_one_letter_code
_entity_poly.pdbx_strand_id
1 'polypeptide(L)'
;MADLGVMVPLSAALILINGLDAGSVMVCAGLLVLGSGLVFRVPFPVQPLKALTAVVVAQQLGPEVIHAAGLEIAGFLLVLSIHHIADAIARVFTKPVVRSLQLGVGVLLVIAAVRLAVTPPAVFAGTPESPWPWVLMLAAFVGVVLAARTRHYWAAIAIIAAGVVATVLTADPSVGGPALTLPAFHIPPASAFATAFLLLVVPQLPLTFGNAVVAVNDLEHEYFGPAARRVSPRAVCLSAGVGNIVS
;
A
#
# COMPACT_ATOMS: atom_id res chain seq x y z
N MET A 1 9.84 -0.93 -13.54
CA MET A 1 8.67 -1.81 -13.38
C MET A 1 7.97 -1.39 -12.10
N ALA A 2 6.67 -1.09 -12.18
CA ALA A 2 5.87 -0.64 -11.04
C ALA A 2 5.92 -1.64 -9.88
N ASP A 3 5.63 -1.17 -8.66
CA ASP A 3 5.62 -1.94 -7.39
C ASP A 3 4.50 -3.00 -7.34
N LEU A 4 4.17 -3.64 -8.47
CA LEU A 4 3.10 -4.63 -8.64
C LEU A 4 3.25 -5.79 -7.66
N GLY A 5 4.49 -6.23 -7.39
CA GLY A 5 4.77 -7.31 -6.45
C GLY A 5 4.36 -7.01 -5.02
N VAL A 6 4.22 -5.74 -4.64
CA VAL A 6 3.79 -5.33 -3.30
C VAL A 6 2.40 -4.69 -3.30
N MET A 7 2.07 -3.93 -4.35
CA MET A 7 0.78 -3.28 -4.52
C MET A 7 -0.36 -4.31 -4.59
N VAL A 8 -0.21 -5.37 -5.41
CA VAL A 8 -1.29 -6.36 -5.59
C VAL A 8 -1.64 -7.06 -4.28
N PRO A 9 -0.68 -7.62 -3.51
CA PRO A 9 -1.00 -8.22 -2.20
C PRO A 9 -1.62 -7.24 -1.20
N LEU A 10 -1.12 -5.99 -1.13
CA LEU A 10 -1.65 -4.99 -0.20
C LEU A 10 -3.07 -4.55 -0.56
N SER A 11 -3.34 -4.30 -1.84
CA SER A 11 -4.68 -3.98 -2.31
C SER A 11 -5.65 -5.12 -2.08
N ALA A 12 -5.25 -6.37 -2.36
CA ALA A 12 -6.07 -7.55 -2.08
C ALA A 12 -6.41 -7.66 -0.60
N ALA A 13 -5.45 -7.42 0.30
CA ALA A 13 -5.70 -7.43 1.74
C ALA A 13 -6.72 -6.36 2.15
N LEU A 14 -6.58 -5.12 1.67
CA LEU A 14 -7.51 -4.03 1.99
C LEU A 14 -8.93 -4.29 1.44
N ILE A 15 -9.05 -4.86 0.25
CA ILE A 15 -10.34 -5.20 -0.36
C ILE A 15 -11.03 -6.31 0.45
N LEU A 16 -10.30 -7.40 0.74
CA LEU A 16 -10.88 -8.59 1.36
C LEU A 16 -11.17 -8.42 2.86
N ILE A 17 -10.37 -7.61 3.57
CA ILE A 17 -10.42 -7.52 5.04
C ILE A 17 -11.13 -6.26 5.47
N ASN A 18 -10.81 -5.13 4.83
CA ASN A 18 -11.34 -3.82 5.20
C ASN A 18 -12.52 -3.39 4.33
N GLY A 19 -12.89 -4.19 3.32
CA GLY A 19 -14.07 -3.95 2.49
C GLY A 19 -13.91 -2.78 1.53
N LEU A 20 -12.68 -2.45 1.11
CA LEU A 20 -12.49 -1.44 0.06
C LEU A 20 -13.04 -1.93 -1.28
N ASP A 21 -13.63 -1.00 -2.05
CA ASP A 21 -14.07 -1.29 -3.41
C ASP A 21 -12.87 -1.54 -4.34
N ALA A 22 -12.83 -2.71 -4.96
CA ALA A 22 -11.74 -3.12 -5.83
C ALA A 22 -11.59 -2.20 -7.06
N GLY A 23 -12.72 -1.76 -7.62
CA GLY A 23 -12.74 -0.87 -8.79
C GLY A 23 -12.06 0.46 -8.47
N SER A 24 -12.49 1.11 -7.40
CA SER A 24 -11.96 2.38 -6.93
C SER A 24 -10.47 2.29 -6.62
N VAL A 25 -10.02 1.28 -5.86
CA VAL A 25 -8.59 1.14 -5.51
C VAL A 25 -7.72 0.94 -6.76
N MET A 26 -8.13 0.10 -7.71
CA MET A 26 -7.35 -0.17 -8.93
C MET A 26 -7.37 1.00 -9.91
N VAL A 27 -8.52 1.65 -10.10
CA VAL A 27 -8.66 2.81 -10.98
C VAL A 27 -7.86 3.99 -10.42
N CYS A 28 -8.01 4.31 -9.13
CA CYS A 28 -7.25 5.39 -8.49
C CYS A 28 -5.74 5.11 -8.55
N ALA A 29 -5.29 3.89 -8.20
CA ALA A 29 -3.88 3.52 -8.30
C ALA A 29 -3.33 3.67 -9.73
N GLY A 30 -4.08 3.22 -10.74
CA GLY A 30 -3.71 3.37 -12.15
C GLY A 30 -3.62 4.83 -12.58
N LEU A 31 -4.62 5.64 -12.24
CA LEU A 31 -4.65 7.07 -12.53
C LEU A 31 -3.48 7.83 -11.87
N LEU A 32 -3.11 7.48 -10.64
CA LEU A 32 -1.98 8.09 -9.94
C LEU A 32 -0.63 7.76 -10.59
N VAL A 33 -0.44 6.51 -11.02
CA VAL A 33 0.78 6.11 -11.74
C VAL A 33 0.87 6.80 -13.11
N LEU A 34 -0.24 6.85 -13.85
CA LEU A 34 -0.28 7.56 -15.14
C LEU A 34 -0.07 9.07 -14.95
N GLY A 35 -0.75 9.68 -13.97
CA GLY A 35 -0.66 11.09 -13.66
C GLY A 35 0.76 11.50 -13.24
N SER A 36 1.38 10.75 -12.32
CA SER A 36 2.76 11.01 -11.92
C SER A 36 3.76 10.84 -13.08
N GLY A 37 3.60 9.81 -13.91
CA GLY A 37 4.40 9.62 -15.12
C GLY A 37 4.28 10.78 -16.11
N LEU A 38 3.08 11.32 -16.31
CA LEU A 38 2.84 12.48 -17.17
C LEU A 38 3.44 13.78 -16.62
N VAL A 39 3.36 13.98 -15.30
CA VAL A 39 3.88 15.17 -14.61
C VAL A 39 5.41 15.18 -14.63
N PHE A 40 6.05 14.08 -14.23
CA PHE A 40 7.51 14.03 -14.10
C PHE A 40 8.23 13.72 -15.41
N ARG A 41 7.53 13.11 -16.39
CA ARG A 41 8.06 12.68 -17.70
C ARG A 41 9.24 11.69 -17.59
N VAL A 42 9.27 10.94 -16.50
CA VAL A 42 10.15 9.80 -16.23
C VAL A 42 9.31 8.70 -15.58
N PRO A 43 9.71 7.42 -15.67
CA PRO A 43 9.02 6.33 -14.98
C PRO A 43 9.01 6.51 -13.46
N PHE A 44 7.96 7.13 -12.93
CA PHE A 44 7.90 7.52 -11.51
C PHE A 44 7.29 6.42 -10.63
N PRO A 45 7.98 5.95 -9.56
CA PRO A 45 7.46 4.94 -8.66
C PRO A 45 6.52 5.56 -7.62
N VAL A 46 5.22 5.30 -7.74
CA VAL A 46 4.25 5.59 -6.68
C VAL A 46 4.42 4.53 -5.58
N GLN A 47 4.88 4.96 -4.40
CA GLN A 47 5.12 4.05 -3.27
C GLN A 47 3.79 3.61 -2.63
N PRO A 48 3.54 2.29 -2.48
CA PRO A 48 2.41 1.80 -1.73
C PRO A 48 2.59 2.06 -0.23
N LEU A 49 1.50 2.40 0.46
CA LEU A 49 1.48 2.80 1.88
C LEU A 49 1.57 1.58 2.81
N LYS A 50 2.68 0.82 2.74
CA LYS A 50 2.85 -0.50 3.40
C LYS A 50 2.54 -0.49 4.89
N ALA A 51 2.98 0.55 5.61
CA ALA A 51 2.76 0.67 7.04
C ALA A 51 1.30 1.02 7.38
N LEU A 52 0.69 1.94 6.65
CA LEU A 52 -0.75 2.22 6.77
C LEU A 52 -1.57 0.96 6.52
N THR A 53 -1.34 0.24 5.41
CA THR A 53 -2.06 -1.00 5.10
C THR A 53 -1.90 -2.04 6.21
N ALA A 54 -0.69 -2.22 6.75
CA ALA A 54 -0.45 -3.14 7.85
C ALA A 54 -1.33 -2.85 9.09
N VAL A 55 -1.36 -1.58 9.52
CA VAL A 55 -2.14 -1.16 10.69
C VAL A 55 -3.62 -1.31 10.40
N VAL A 56 -4.08 -0.85 9.23
CA VAL A 56 -5.48 -0.94 8.79
C VAL A 56 -5.98 -2.38 8.79
N VAL A 57 -5.19 -3.30 8.24
CA VAL A 57 -5.54 -4.73 8.20
C VAL A 57 -5.52 -5.33 9.60
N ALA A 58 -4.48 -5.06 10.39
CA ALA A 58 -4.33 -5.67 11.71
C ALA A 58 -5.40 -5.20 12.72
N GLN A 59 -5.78 -3.92 12.63
CA GLN A 59 -6.79 -3.31 13.50
C GLN A 59 -8.20 -3.36 12.89
N GLN A 60 -8.37 -3.96 11.70
CA GLN A 60 -9.63 -4.03 10.97
C GLN A 60 -10.34 -2.67 10.86
N LEU A 61 -9.58 -1.62 10.56
CA LEU A 61 -10.12 -0.27 10.45
C LEU A 61 -11.02 -0.16 9.20
N GLY A 62 -12.16 0.51 9.35
CA GLY A 62 -13.12 0.67 8.26
C GLY A 62 -12.63 1.63 7.15
N PRO A 63 -13.25 1.58 5.96
CA PRO A 63 -12.94 2.45 4.81
C PRO A 63 -12.93 3.94 5.16
N GLU A 64 -13.81 4.38 6.06
CA GLU A 64 -13.92 5.77 6.50
C GLU A 64 -12.65 6.27 7.22
N VAL A 65 -11.98 5.42 7.98
CA VAL A 65 -10.73 5.76 8.68
C VAL A 65 -9.56 5.79 7.69
N ILE A 66 -9.57 4.90 6.70
CA ILE A 66 -8.57 4.86 5.62
C ILE A 66 -8.66 6.15 4.79
N HIS A 67 -9.87 6.55 4.42
CA HIS A 67 -10.11 7.77 3.64
C HIS A 67 -9.73 9.02 4.44
N ALA A 68 -10.10 9.09 5.73
CA ALA A 68 -9.69 10.20 6.60
C ALA A 68 -8.15 10.32 6.67
N ALA A 69 -7.45 9.20 6.82
CA ALA A 69 -5.98 9.19 6.81
C ALA A 69 -5.39 9.65 5.47
N GLY A 70 -6.00 9.27 4.34
CA GLY A 70 -5.63 9.75 3.01
C GLY A 70 -5.69 11.27 2.90
N LEU A 71 -6.80 11.87 3.33
CA LEU A 71 -7.00 13.32 3.33
C LEU A 71 -6.05 14.06 4.28
N GLU A 72 -5.80 13.51 5.47
CA GLU A 72 -4.85 14.08 6.42
C GLU A 72 -3.43 14.04 5.88
N ILE A 73 -2.98 12.88 5.36
CA ILE A 73 -1.67 12.73 4.71
C ILE A 73 -1.57 13.70 3.53
N ALA A 74 -2.63 13.87 2.73
CA ALA A 74 -2.66 14.85 1.67
C ALA A 74 -2.41 16.27 2.19
N GLY A 75 -3.14 16.68 3.24
CA GLY A 75 -2.96 17.96 3.90
C GLY A 75 -1.52 18.18 4.35
N PHE A 76 -0.93 17.19 5.03
CA PHE A 76 0.47 17.25 5.45
C PHE A 76 1.43 17.36 4.26
N LEU A 77 1.27 16.56 3.20
CA LEU A 77 2.14 16.61 2.03
C LEU A 77 2.01 17.94 1.28
N LEU A 78 0.80 18.50 1.18
CA LEU A 78 0.60 19.83 0.61
C LEU A 78 1.28 20.92 1.45
N VAL A 79 1.16 20.86 2.78
CA VAL A 79 1.90 21.77 3.68
C VAL A 79 3.41 21.59 3.52
N LEU A 80 3.90 20.36 3.42
CA LEU A 80 5.32 20.06 3.20
C LEU A 80 5.83 20.51 1.82
N SER A 81 4.94 20.70 0.85
CA SER A 81 5.27 21.29 -0.45
C SER A 81 5.53 22.81 -0.36
N ILE A 82 5.16 23.44 0.76
CA ILE A 82 5.45 24.84 1.08
C ILE A 82 6.86 24.92 1.70
N HIS A 83 7.65 25.88 1.23
CA HIS A 83 9.10 26.06 1.44
C HIS A 83 9.69 25.60 2.80
N HIS A 84 10.88 24.96 2.80
CA HIS A 84 11.75 24.58 3.94
C HIS A 84 11.14 23.82 5.15
N ILE A 85 9.83 23.58 5.19
CA ILE A 85 9.17 22.84 6.28
C ILE A 85 9.58 21.36 6.27
N ALA A 86 9.73 20.79 5.07
CA ALA A 86 10.22 19.43 4.84
C ALA A 86 11.54 19.14 5.55
N ASP A 87 12.52 20.05 5.42
CA ASP A 87 13.85 19.91 6.04
C ASP A 87 13.79 20.01 7.57
N ALA A 88 12.85 20.80 8.10
CA ALA A 88 12.66 20.96 9.55
C ALA A 88 12.02 19.71 10.18
N ILE A 89 11.01 19.13 9.53
CA ILE A 89 10.31 17.95 10.01
C ILE A 89 11.17 16.68 9.88
N ALA A 90 12.00 16.59 8.83
CA ALA A 90 12.95 15.49 8.65
C ALA A 90 13.90 15.29 9.86
N ARG A 91 14.20 16.36 10.61
CA ARG A 91 15.07 16.31 11.79
C ARG A 91 14.42 15.66 13.02
N VAL A 92 13.09 15.60 13.10
CA VAL A 92 12.36 14.98 14.22
C VAL A 92 12.40 13.45 14.11
N PHE A 93 12.45 12.92 12.89
CA PHE A 93 12.38 11.50 12.62
C PHE A 93 13.76 10.84 12.62
N THR A 94 14.29 10.66 13.83
CA THR A 94 15.59 10.00 14.04
C THR A 94 15.53 8.50 13.70
N LYS A 95 16.69 7.91 13.36
CA LYS A 95 16.81 6.47 13.03
C LYS A 95 16.14 5.53 14.05
N PRO A 96 16.23 5.76 15.38
CA PRO A 96 15.52 4.93 16.36
C PRO A 96 14.00 4.95 16.20
N VAL A 97 13.39 6.11 15.98
CA VAL A 97 11.93 6.26 15.81
C VAL A 97 11.44 5.46 14.61
N VAL A 98 12.15 5.59 13.47
CA VAL A 98 11.83 4.86 12.24
C VAL A 98 11.96 3.35 12.43
N ARG A 99 13.02 2.88 13.11
CA ARG A 99 13.23 1.44 13.37
C ARG A 99 12.18 0.84 14.30
N SER A 100 11.81 1.55 15.37
CA SER A 100 10.75 1.13 16.28
C SER A 100 9.40 1.02 15.56
N LEU A 101 9.12 1.97 14.68
CA LEU A 101 7.91 1.94 13.88
C LEU A 101 7.90 0.79 12.88
N GLN A 102 8.99 0.58 12.15
CA GLN A 102 9.12 -0.54 11.20
C GLN A 102 8.98 -1.90 11.89
N LEU A 103 9.52 -2.06 13.10
CA LEU A 103 9.33 -3.26 13.91
C LEU A 103 7.86 -3.46 14.28
N GLY A 104 7.19 -2.41 14.78
CA GLY A 104 5.77 -2.47 15.12
C GLY A 104 4.89 -2.83 13.93
N VAL A 105 5.11 -2.20 12.78
CA VAL A 105 4.43 -2.50 11.51
C VAL A 105 4.67 -3.95 11.08
N GLY A 106 5.91 -4.43 11.17
CA GLY A 106 6.24 -5.82 10.85
C GLY A 106 5.49 -6.83 11.72
N VAL A 107 5.40 -6.57 13.03
CA VAL A 107 4.63 -7.40 13.97
C VAL A 107 3.14 -7.40 13.61
N LEU A 108 2.57 -6.23 13.27
CA LEU A 108 1.16 -6.14 12.85
C LEU A 108 0.86 -6.94 11.59
N LEU A 109 1.76 -6.94 10.59
CA LEU A 109 1.63 -7.78 9.39
C LEU A 109 1.67 -9.28 9.71
N VAL A 110 2.53 -9.70 10.66
CA VAL A 110 2.57 -11.10 11.10
C VAL A 110 1.25 -11.49 11.76
N ILE A 111 0.72 -10.65 12.65
CA ILE A 111 -0.59 -10.88 13.29
C ILE A 111 -1.70 -10.97 12.25
N ALA A 112 -1.72 -10.07 11.27
CA ALA A 112 -2.67 -10.08 10.16
C ALA A 112 -2.60 -11.37 9.33
N ALA A 113 -1.38 -11.80 8.95
CA ALA A 113 -1.17 -13.02 8.19
C ALA A 113 -1.67 -14.26 8.95
N VAL A 114 -1.40 -14.34 10.26
CA VAL A 114 -1.91 -15.42 11.11
C VAL A 114 -3.43 -15.38 11.22
N ARG A 115 -4.04 -14.19 11.40
CA ARG A 115 -5.50 -14.05 11.43
C ARG A 115 -6.15 -14.51 10.13
N LEU A 116 -5.59 -14.14 8.97
CA LEU A 116 -6.07 -14.59 7.66
C LEU A 116 -6.00 -16.10 7.49
N ALA A 117 -4.95 -16.74 8.03
CA ALA A 117 -4.76 -18.18 7.95
C ALA A 117 -5.70 -18.96 8.89
N VAL A 118 -5.99 -18.42 10.08
CA VAL A 118 -6.82 -19.08 11.10
C VAL A 118 -8.30 -18.79 10.90
N THR A 119 -8.64 -17.58 10.50
CA THR A 119 -10.01 -17.10 10.36
C THR A 119 -10.16 -16.47 8.98
N PRO A 120 -10.30 -17.29 7.93
CA PRO A 120 -10.38 -16.79 6.57
C PRO A 120 -11.63 -15.91 6.39
N PRO A 121 -11.53 -14.79 5.65
CA PRO A 121 -12.67 -13.94 5.32
C PRO A 121 -13.81 -14.72 4.67
N ALA A 122 -15.05 -14.22 4.81
CA ALA A 122 -16.26 -14.86 4.28
C ALA A 122 -16.21 -15.16 2.77
N VAL A 123 -15.38 -14.43 2.01
CA VAL A 123 -15.11 -14.68 0.58
C VAL A 123 -14.54 -16.10 0.34
N PHE A 124 -13.85 -16.67 1.33
CA PHE A 124 -13.30 -18.03 1.27
C PHE A 124 -14.19 -19.08 1.94
N ALA A 125 -15.40 -18.73 2.40
CA ALA A 125 -16.30 -19.64 3.11
C ALA A 125 -16.75 -20.86 2.27
N GLY A 126 -16.60 -20.81 0.94
CA GLY A 126 -16.86 -21.94 0.04
C GLY A 126 -15.62 -22.80 -0.27
N THR A 127 -14.45 -22.44 0.23
CA THR A 127 -13.23 -23.24 0.02
C THR A 127 -13.19 -24.42 0.98
N PRO A 128 -12.90 -25.65 0.51
CA PRO A 128 -12.75 -26.80 1.40
C PRO A 128 -11.71 -26.51 2.48
N GLU A 129 -12.06 -26.73 3.75
CA GLU A 129 -11.10 -26.58 4.83
C GLU A 129 -9.90 -27.48 4.56
N SER A 130 -8.72 -26.86 4.43
CA SER A 130 -7.49 -27.63 4.27
C SER A 130 -7.28 -28.46 5.54
N PRO A 131 -6.96 -29.76 5.44
CA PRO A 131 -6.66 -30.57 6.62
C PRO A 131 -5.48 -30.01 7.43
N TRP A 132 -4.53 -29.33 6.77
CA TRP A 132 -3.25 -28.89 7.37
C TRP A 132 -2.92 -27.41 7.07
N PRO A 133 -3.72 -26.45 7.56
CA PRO A 133 -3.55 -25.03 7.24
C PRO A 133 -2.20 -24.49 7.73
N TRP A 134 -1.74 -24.96 8.89
CA TRP A 134 -0.45 -24.58 9.47
C TRP A 134 0.75 -25.05 8.63
N VAL A 135 0.67 -26.24 8.03
CA VAL A 135 1.73 -26.79 7.17
C VAL A 135 1.82 -25.99 5.89
N LEU A 136 0.69 -25.65 5.27
CA LEU A 136 0.65 -24.79 4.08
C LEU A 136 1.17 -23.39 4.37
N MET A 137 0.79 -22.79 5.51
CA MET A 137 1.29 -21.48 5.93
C MET A 137 2.81 -21.49 6.14
N LEU A 138 3.34 -22.50 6.85
CA LEU A 138 4.78 -22.63 7.08
C LEU A 138 5.54 -22.90 5.78
N ALA A 139 5.01 -23.78 4.91
CA ALA A 139 5.59 -24.06 3.61
C ALA A 139 5.62 -22.82 2.71
N ALA A 140 4.53 -22.04 2.69
CA ALA A 140 4.46 -20.78 1.96
C ALA A 140 5.46 -19.75 2.51
N PHE A 141 5.55 -19.61 3.85
CA PHE A 141 6.50 -18.70 4.48
C PHE A 141 7.96 -19.09 4.16
N VAL A 142 8.33 -20.35 4.34
CA VAL A 142 9.66 -20.86 4.02
C VAL A 142 9.96 -20.71 2.53
N GLY A 143 8.99 -21.02 1.66
CA GLY A 143 9.10 -20.84 0.22
C GLY A 143 9.40 -19.39 -0.16
N VAL A 144 8.67 -18.43 0.41
CA VAL A 144 8.89 -16.99 0.19
C VAL A 144 10.26 -16.55 0.72
N VAL A 145 10.68 -17.00 1.90
CA VAL A 145 11.99 -16.66 2.48
C VAL A 145 13.14 -17.20 1.62
N LEU A 146 13.04 -18.44 1.16
CA LEU A 146 14.05 -19.05 0.27
C LEU A 146 14.09 -18.36 -1.09
N ALA A 147 12.93 -18.02 -1.66
CA ALA A 147 12.84 -17.26 -2.89
C ALA A 147 13.45 -15.86 -2.77
N ALA A 148 13.17 -15.15 -1.67
CA ALA A 148 13.74 -13.84 -1.38
C ALA A 148 15.27 -13.91 -1.24
N ARG A 149 15.78 -14.93 -0.53
CA ARG A 149 17.22 -15.15 -0.34
C ARG A 149 17.96 -15.47 -1.63
N THR A 150 17.32 -16.20 -2.53
CA THR A 150 17.87 -16.58 -3.84
C THR A 150 17.67 -15.50 -4.90
N ARG A 151 17.08 -14.34 -4.56
CA ARG A 151 16.73 -13.24 -5.49
C ARG A 151 15.87 -13.67 -6.69
N HIS A 152 15.11 -14.77 -6.55
CA HIS A 152 14.21 -15.24 -7.59
C HIS A 152 12.86 -14.52 -7.47
N TYR A 153 12.82 -13.25 -7.89
CA TYR A 153 11.62 -12.39 -7.85
C TYR A 153 10.40 -13.02 -8.60
N TRP A 154 10.65 -13.95 -9.53
CA TRP A 154 9.62 -14.74 -10.21
C TRP A 154 8.80 -15.65 -9.28
N ALA A 155 9.32 -16.04 -8.12
CA ALA A 155 8.64 -16.95 -7.21
C ALA A 155 7.36 -16.33 -6.62
N ALA A 156 7.36 -15.03 -6.31
CA ALA A 156 6.16 -14.35 -5.83
C ALA A 156 5.05 -14.35 -6.90
N ILE A 157 5.42 -14.08 -8.15
CA ILE A 157 4.51 -14.14 -9.31
C ILE A 157 4.01 -15.58 -9.50
N ALA A 158 4.89 -16.58 -9.38
CA ALA A 158 4.52 -17.98 -9.51
C ALA A 158 3.54 -18.44 -8.41
N ILE A 159 3.74 -17.99 -7.17
CA ILE A 159 2.82 -18.29 -6.05
C ILE A 159 1.45 -17.65 -6.28
N ILE A 160 1.41 -16.39 -6.71
CA ILE A 160 0.15 -15.70 -7.05
C ILE A 160 -0.55 -16.44 -8.20
N ALA A 161 0.18 -16.77 -9.26
CA ALA A 161 -0.34 -17.51 -10.41
C ALA A 161 -0.89 -18.89 -10.01
N ALA A 162 -0.16 -19.62 -9.16
CA ALA A 162 -0.61 -20.91 -8.63
C ALA A 162 -1.90 -20.76 -7.81
N GLY A 163 -2.01 -19.72 -6.97
CA GLY A 163 -3.22 -19.41 -6.22
C GLY A 163 -4.42 -19.10 -7.12
N VAL A 164 -4.22 -18.31 -8.18
CA VAL A 164 -5.26 -18.01 -9.18
C VAL A 164 -5.71 -19.27 -9.89
N VAL A 165 -4.77 -20.08 -10.39
CA VAL A 165 -5.08 -21.35 -11.09
C VAL A 165 -5.83 -22.31 -10.17
N ALA A 166 -5.36 -22.49 -8.93
CA ALA A 166 -6.05 -23.32 -7.94
C ALA A 166 -7.48 -22.85 -7.67
N THR A 167 -7.70 -21.53 -7.60
CA THR A 167 -9.03 -20.95 -7.37
C THR A 167 -9.94 -21.16 -8.58
N VAL A 168 -9.46 -20.94 -9.80
CA VAL A 168 -10.24 -21.16 -11.03
C VAL A 168 -10.66 -22.62 -11.15
N LEU A 169 -9.77 -23.56 -10.82
CA LEU A 169 -10.03 -24.99 -10.93
C LEU A 169 -10.95 -25.53 -9.82
N THR A 170 -10.97 -24.92 -8.64
CA THR A 170 -11.71 -25.45 -7.48
C THR A 170 -13.00 -24.70 -7.16
N ALA A 171 -13.07 -23.40 -7.47
CA ALA A 171 -14.18 -22.54 -7.04
C ALA A 171 -15.10 -22.06 -8.17
N ASP A 172 -14.80 -22.41 -9.44
CA ASP A 172 -15.53 -21.99 -10.65
C ASP A 172 -16.08 -20.55 -10.56
N PRO A 173 -15.19 -19.55 -10.37
CA PRO A 173 -15.62 -18.21 -10.02
C PRO A 173 -16.45 -17.62 -11.16
N SER A 174 -17.69 -17.24 -10.87
CA SER A 174 -18.53 -16.50 -11.81
C SER A 174 -17.92 -15.11 -12.02
N VAL A 175 -17.11 -14.96 -13.08
CA VAL A 175 -16.52 -13.67 -13.43
C VAL A 175 -17.62 -12.85 -14.11
N GLY A 176 -18.17 -11.87 -13.39
CA GLY A 176 -19.05 -10.87 -14.01
C GLY A 176 -18.30 -10.14 -15.12
N GLY A 177 -19.01 -9.72 -16.16
CA GLY A 177 -18.43 -8.87 -17.21
C GLY A 177 -17.83 -7.58 -16.62
N PRO A 178 -16.92 -6.90 -17.35
CA PRO A 178 -16.32 -5.66 -16.87
C PRO A 178 -17.41 -4.62 -16.62
N ALA A 179 -17.67 -4.32 -15.35
CA ALA A 179 -18.56 -3.25 -14.92
C ALA A 179 -17.71 -2.01 -14.66
N LEU A 180 -17.95 -0.94 -15.43
CA LEU A 180 -17.29 0.34 -15.20
C LEU A 180 -18.00 1.05 -14.04
N THR A 181 -17.54 0.82 -12.82
CA THR A 181 -17.97 1.59 -11.65
C THR A 181 -17.05 2.80 -11.49
N LEU A 182 -17.63 4.00 -11.58
CA LEU A 182 -16.89 5.20 -11.24
C LEU A 182 -16.74 5.29 -9.71
N PRO A 183 -15.57 5.70 -9.20
CA PRO A 183 -15.37 5.89 -7.77
C PRO A 183 -16.35 6.94 -7.26
N ALA A 184 -17.06 6.61 -6.18
CA ALA A 184 -18.00 7.52 -5.54
C ALA A 184 -17.24 8.42 -4.54
N PHE A 185 -17.41 9.73 -4.67
CA PHE A 185 -16.81 10.69 -3.74
C PHE A 185 -17.61 10.73 -2.44
N HIS A 186 -16.97 10.36 -1.33
CA HIS A 186 -17.54 10.39 0.00
C HIS A 186 -16.62 11.12 0.95
N ILE A 187 -17.13 12.09 1.70
CA ILE A 187 -16.34 12.75 2.76
C ILE A 187 -16.45 11.88 4.03
N PRO A 188 -15.33 11.48 4.65
CA PRO A 188 -15.37 10.69 5.86
C PRO A 188 -15.99 11.48 7.03
N PRO A 189 -16.68 10.81 7.97
CA PRO A 189 -17.24 11.45 9.14
C PRO A 189 -16.14 12.01 10.04
N ALA A 190 -16.41 13.13 10.71
CA ALA A 190 -15.44 13.80 11.60
C ALA A 190 -14.89 12.87 12.71
N SER A 191 -15.67 11.87 13.13
CA SER A 191 -15.27 10.87 14.12
C SER A 191 -14.08 9.99 13.67
N ALA A 192 -13.89 9.82 12.36
CA ALA A 192 -12.83 8.97 11.81
C ALA A 192 -11.44 9.62 11.85
N PHE A 193 -11.38 10.96 11.83
CA PHE A 193 -10.13 11.72 11.75
C PHE A 193 -9.22 11.51 12.96
N ALA A 194 -9.75 11.54 14.19
CA ALA A 194 -8.92 11.35 15.38
C ALA A 194 -8.21 9.98 15.39
N THR A 195 -8.93 8.92 15.02
CA THR A 195 -8.39 7.57 14.94
C THR A 195 -7.41 7.43 13.77
N ALA A 196 -7.75 7.97 12.60
CA ALA A 196 -6.89 8.01 11.43
C ALA A 196 -5.57 8.71 11.75
N PHE A 197 -5.64 9.88 12.39
CA PHE A 197 -4.48 10.68 12.71
C PHE A 197 -3.50 9.93 13.61
N LEU A 198 -4.01 9.40 14.73
CA LEU A 198 -3.18 8.75 15.75
C LEU A 198 -2.63 7.41 15.29
N LEU A 199 -3.45 6.57 14.66
CA LEU A 199 -3.07 5.21 14.31
C LEU A 199 -2.41 5.09 12.95
N LEU A 200 -2.74 5.97 12.00
CA LEU A 200 -2.29 5.86 10.62
C LEU A 200 -1.36 7.00 10.22
N VAL A 201 -1.72 8.26 10.45
CA VAL A 201 -0.97 9.40 9.91
C VAL A 201 0.35 9.63 10.64
N VAL A 202 0.31 9.74 11.98
CA VAL A 202 1.52 9.91 12.81
C VAL A 202 2.62 8.91 12.46
N PRO A 203 2.34 7.58 12.35
CA PRO A 203 3.37 6.64 11.93
C PRO A 203 3.71 6.74 10.44
N GLN A 204 2.75 7.00 9.57
CA GLN A 204 2.97 6.96 8.12
C GLN A 204 3.77 8.17 7.58
N LEU A 205 3.63 9.36 8.17
CA LEU A 205 4.30 10.58 7.70
C LEU A 205 5.82 10.45 7.54
N PRO A 206 6.60 9.98 8.54
CA PRO A 206 8.04 9.80 8.37
C PRO A 206 8.41 8.84 7.25
N LEU A 207 7.68 7.72 7.16
CA LEU A 207 7.94 6.70 6.15
C LEU A 207 7.61 7.22 4.74
N THR A 208 6.50 7.93 4.58
CA THR A 208 6.13 8.56 3.31
C THR A 208 7.16 9.60 2.92
N PHE A 209 7.58 10.47 3.83
CA PHE A 209 8.57 11.49 3.52
C PHE A 209 9.93 10.89 3.14
N GLY A 210 10.45 9.96 3.95
CA GLY A 210 11.73 9.32 3.67
C GLY A 210 11.71 8.47 2.39
N ASN A 211 10.71 7.60 2.24
CA ASN A 211 10.70 6.62 1.16
C ASN A 211 10.12 7.17 -0.14
N ALA A 212 9.04 7.96 -0.08
CA ALA A 212 8.33 8.41 -1.27
C ALA A 212 8.79 9.78 -1.77
N VAL A 213 9.41 10.60 -0.92
CA VAL A 213 9.89 11.94 -1.30
C VAL A 213 11.41 11.95 -1.49
N VAL A 214 12.17 11.66 -0.43
CA VAL A 214 13.64 11.77 -0.47
C VAL A 214 14.27 10.66 -1.30
N ALA A 215 13.99 9.40 -0.96
CA ALA A 215 14.60 8.26 -1.66
C ALA A 215 14.20 8.21 -3.15
N VAL A 216 12.94 8.51 -3.48
CA VAL A 216 12.52 8.60 -4.89
C VAL A 216 13.22 9.73 -5.60
N ASN A 217 13.31 10.93 -4.99
CA ASN A 217 14.04 12.03 -5.61
C ASN A 217 15.49 11.64 -5.94
N ASP A 218 16.20 11.03 -4.99
CA ASP A 218 17.60 10.67 -5.17
C ASP A 218 17.77 9.57 -6.23
N LEU A 219 16.95 8.53 -6.18
CA LEU A 219 16.96 7.44 -7.17
C LEU A 219 16.63 7.95 -8.58
N GLU A 220 15.62 8.80 -8.73
CA GLU A 220 15.26 9.35 -10.04
C GLU A 220 16.41 10.16 -10.65
N HIS A 221 17.13 10.94 -9.85
CA HIS A 221 18.30 11.68 -10.31
C HIS A 221 19.49 10.76 -10.60
N GLU A 222 19.68 9.69 -9.84
CA GLU A 222 20.73 8.70 -10.08
C GLU A 222 20.48 7.93 -11.40
N TYR A 223 19.24 7.48 -11.65
CA TYR A 223 18.90 6.68 -12.83
C TYR A 223 18.67 7.50 -14.10
N PHE A 224 18.07 8.69 -13.99
CA PHE A 224 17.62 9.46 -15.15
C PHE A 224 18.34 10.80 -15.32
N GLY A 225 19.18 11.20 -14.37
CA GLY A 225 20.04 12.38 -14.45
C GLY A 225 19.28 13.64 -14.90
N PRO A 226 19.68 14.31 -16.00
CA PRO A 226 19.01 15.53 -16.49
C PRO A 226 17.51 15.37 -16.84
N ALA A 227 17.05 14.15 -17.12
CA ALA A 227 15.63 13.90 -17.40
C ALA A 227 14.77 14.00 -16.14
N ALA A 228 15.34 13.72 -14.95
CA ALA A 228 14.65 13.83 -13.66
C ALA A 228 14.53 15.26 -13.11
N ARG A 229 14.90 16.29 -13.88
CA ARG A 229 14.87 17.71 -13.42
C ARG A 229 13.52 18.21 -12.88
N ARG A 230 12.42 17.53 -13.21
CA ARG A 230 11.06 17.85 -12.74
C ARG A 230 10.74 17.18 -11.41
N VAL A 231 11.46 16.11 -11.07
CA VAL A 231 11.38 15.45 -9.78
C VAL A 231 12.11 16.36 -8.79
N SER A 232 11.40 16.78 -7.76
CA SER A 232 11.98 17.50 -6.62
C SER A 232 11.15 17.15 -5.40
N PRO A 233 11.69 17.21 -4.18
CA PRO A 233 10.93 16.89 -2.98
C PRO A 233 9.60 17.64 -2.91
N ARG A 234 9.60 18.91 -3.31
CA ARG A 234 8.40 19.74 -3.41
C ARG A 234 7.39 19.23 -4.42
N ALA A 235 7.83 18.95 -5.65
CA ALA A 235 6.94 18.49 -6.70
C ALA A 235 6.36 17.11 -6.40
N VAL A 236 7.15 16.25 -5.75
CA VAL A 236 6.71 14.93 -5.28
C VAL A 236 5.68 15.06 -4.16
N CYS A 237 5.94 15.89 -3.14
CA CYS A 237 4.95 16.20 -2.09
C CYS A 237 3.65 16.76 -2.68
N LEU A 238 3.74 17.67 -3.64
CA LEU A 238 2.56 18.24 -4.31
C LEU A 238 1.78 17.17 -5.09
N SER A 239 2.47 16.38 -5.91
CA SER A 239 1.84 15.31 -6.71
C SER A 239 1.19 14.25 -5.82
N ALA A 240 1.87 13.81 -4.76
CA ALA A 240 1.34 12.82 -3.83
C ALA A 240 0.20 13.39 -2.97
N GLY A 241 0.30 14.67 -2.57
CA GLY A 241 -0.77 15.37 -1.85
C GLY A 241 -2.04 15.49 -2.68
N VAL A 242 -1.94 15.98 -3.92
CA VAL A 242 -3.08 16.05 -4.86
C VAL A 242 -3.61 14.65 -5.14
N GLY A 243 -2.74 13.67 -5.33
CA GLY A 243 -3.13 12.29 -5.57
C GLY A 243 -3.98 11.69 -4.45
N ASN A 244 -3.61 11.93 -3.19
CA ASN A 244 -4.36 11.47 -2.03
C ASN A 244 -5.70 12.20 -1.81
N ILE A 245 -5.92 13.37 -2.40
CA ILE A 245 -7.23 14.07 -2.36
C ILE A 245 -8.19 13.47 -3.39
N VAL A 246 -7.65 13.05 -4.54
CA VAL A 246 -8.44 12.55 -5.67
C VAL A 246 -8.75 11.06 -5.52
N SER A 247 -7.91 10.32 -4.79
CA SER A 247 -8.04 8.88 -4.52
C SER A 247 -9.00 8.56 -3.39
#